data_AF-A0A1F7FP87-F1
#
_entry.id   AF-A0A1F7FP87-F1
#
_cell.length_a   1.000
_cell.length_b   1.000
_cell.length_c   1.000
_cell.angle_alpha   90.00
_cell.angle_beta   90.00
_cell.angle_gamma   90.00
#
_symmetry.space_group_name_H-M   'P 1'
#
loop_
_entity.id
_entity.type
_entity.pdbx_description
1 polymer ?
#
loop_
_entity_poly.entity_id
_entity_poly.type
_entity_poly.pdbx_seq_one_letter_code
_entity_poly.pdbx_strand_id
1 'polypeptide(L)'
;MHNCFSVRPSDPRQKRSGVTLVEILIVTVVIALMAAVSFPVYKIIQQREKEKRLRKILNDVRSAIAGSKSLLSDADFSEGYRTFVRKYGLSLIPNNKRAYFLQRIAQDGYGFPGTIASLSNPPFEFDVPVSDVAGDVVTIKVDRKFIRNIPPHPFTGWNPAATWTYEIQGVGIKNIRSKGAGLALNGRKTDDW
;
A
#
# COMPACT_ATOMS: atom_id res chain seq x y z
N MET A 1 -28.53 -53.45 61.08
CA MET A 1 -29.43 -53.10 59.94
C MET A 1 -28.57 -52.96 58.70
N HIS A 2 -28.65 -53.93 57.79
CA HIS A 2 -27.76 -54.05 56.63
C HIS A 2 -28.35 -53.30 55.44
N ASN A 3 -27.70 -52.22 55.00
CA ASN A 3 -28.01 -51.58 53.73
C ASN A 3 -27.20 -52.26 52.63
N CYS A 4 -27.90 -53.04 51.80
CA CYS A 4 -27.35 -53.72 50.64
C CYS A 4 -27.29 -52.71 49.48
N PHE A 5 -26.09 -52.24 49.13
CA PHE A 5 -25.88 -51.42 47.93
C PHE A 5 -25.48 -52.36 46.79
N SER A 6 -26.44 -52.74 45.95
CA SER A 6 -26.15 -53.54 44.76
C SER A 6 -25.49 -52.67 43.70
N VAL A 7 -24.16 -52.78 43.57
CA VAL A 7 -23.44 -52.25 42.41
C VAL A 7 -23.77 -53.15 41.22
N ARG A 8 -24.60 -52.67 40.30
CA ARG A 8 -24.73 -53.31 38.97
C ARG A 8 -23.46 -52.99 38.17
N PRO A 9 -22.76 -53.98 37.61
CA PRO A 9 -21.65 -53.71 36.70
C PRO A 9 -22.22 -53.10 35.41
N SER A 10 -21.75 -51.91 35.05
CA SER A 10 -22.00 -51.32 33.74
C SER A 10 -21.15 -52.06 32.70
N ASP A 11 -21.73 -53.04 32.02
CA ASP A 11 -21.23 -53.56 30.74
C ASP A 11 -22.05 -52.97 29.59
N PRO A 12 -21.60 -51.88 28.96
CA PRO A 12 -21.74 -51.74 27.54
C PRO A 12 -20.40 -52.17 26.94
N ARG A 13 -20.38 -53.39 26.42
CA ARG A 13 -19.46 -53.82 25.37
C ARG A 13 -19.41 -52.70 24.35
N GLN A 14 -18.41 -51.84 24.46
CA GLN A 14 -18.00 -51.00 23.36
C GLN A 14 -17.63 -52.00 22.28
N LYS A 15 -18.54 -52.22 21.35
CA LYS A 15 -18.25 -52.89 20.10
C LYS A 15 -17.08 -52.10 19.51
N ARG A 16 -15.87 -52.64 19.69
CA ARG A 16 -14.69 -52.16 18.98
C ARG A 16 -15.00 -52.36 17.51
N SER A 17 -15.52 -51.33 16.84
CA SER A 17 -15.62 -51.31 15.40
C SER A 17 -14.19 -51.23 14.89
N GLY A 18 -13.68 -52.36 14.38
CA GLY A 18 -12.40 -52.37 13.69
C GLY A 18 -12.49 -51.54 12.42
N VAL A 19 -11.52 -50.66 12.20
CA VAL A 19 -11.40 -49.90 10.96
C VAL A 19 -11.03 -50.89 9.84
N THR A 20 -11.76 -50.85 8.73
CA THR A 20 -11.48 -51.72 7.58
C THR A 20 -10.52 -51.05 6.60
N LEU A 21 -9.76 -51.85 5.84
CA LEU A 21 -8.86 -51.33 4.80
C LEU A 21 -9.61 -50.49 3.76
N VAL A 22 -10.83 -50.92 3.40
CA VAL A 22 -11.70 -50.23 2.44
C VAL A 22 -12.11 -48.85 2.96
N GLU A 23 -12.40 -48.71 4.24
CA GLU A 23 -12.77 -47.42 4.84
C GLU A 23 -11.61 -46.42 4.80
N ILE A 24 -10.40 -46.87 5.14
CA ILE A 24 -9.20 -46.03 5.02
C ILE A 24 -8.93 -45.68 3.54
N LEU A 25 -9.15 -46.61 2.61
CA LEU A 25 -9.01 -46.35 1.17
C LEU A 25 -9.98 -45.27 0.69
N ILE A 26 -11.26 -45.35 1.05
CA ILE A 26 -12.25 -44.36 0.64
C ILE A 26 -11.94 -42.99 1.24
N VAL A 27 -11.64 -42.94 2.55
CA VAL A 27 -11.33 -41.68 3.25
C VAL A 27 -10.09 -41.01 2.66
N THR A 28 -9.02 -41.77 2.40
CA THR A 28 -7.80 -41.21 1.80
C THR A 28 -8.03 -40.69 0.39
N VAL A 29 -8.83 -41.39 -0.44
CA VAL A 29 -9.21 -40.92 -1.79
C VAL A 29 -10.00 -39.61 -1.71
N VAL A 30 -10.97 -39.50 -0.80
CA VAL A 30 -11.77 -38.28 -0.63
C VAL A 30 -10.91 -37.10 -0.16
N ILE A 31 -10.02 -37.31 0.82
CA ILE A 31 -9.10 -36.27 1.29
C ILE A 31 -8.13 -35.84 0.19
N ALA A 32 -7.60 -36.78 -0.59
CA ALA A 32 -6.70 -36.47 -1.71
C ALA A 32 -7.40 -35.61 -2.78
N LEU A 33 -8.65 -35.93 -3.11
CA LEU A 33 -9.45 -35.13 -4.05
C LEU A 33 -9.72 -33.71 -3.51
N MET A 34 -10.10 -33.58 -2.24
CA MET A 34 -10.30 -32.26 -1.62
C MET A 34 -9.02 -31.43 -1.59
N ALA A 35 -7.88 -32.06 -1.31
CA ALA A 35 -6.58 -31.40 -1.30
C ALA A 35 -6.23 -30.85 -2.71
N ALA A 36 -6.48 -31.63 -3.76
CA ALA A 36 -6.21 -31.22 -5.15
C ALA A 36 -7.00 -29.96 -5.55
N VAL A 37 -8.27 -29.85 -5.14
CA VAL A 37 -9.13 -28.69 -5.48
C VAL A 37 -8.81 -27.44 -4.64
N SER A 38 -8.13 -27.58 -3.50
CA SER A 38 -7.85 -26.47 -2.58
C SER A 38 -6.71 -25.53 -3.05
N PHE A 39 -5.74 -26.04 -3.82
CA PHE A 39 -4.58 -25.25 -4.29
C PHE A 39 -4.89 -24.01 -5.15
N PRO A 40 -5.76 -24.05 -6.18
CA PRO A 40 -6.05 -22.87 -7.00
C PRO A 40 -6.68 -21.73 -6.21
N VAL A 41 -7.50 -22.04 -5.21
CA VAL A 41 -8.16 -21.05 -4.35
C VAL A 41 -7.14 -20.24 -3.58
N TYR A 42 -6.10 -20.90 -3.05
CA TYR A 42 -5.03 -20.23 -2.31
C TYR A 42 -4.28 -19.19 -3.14
N LYS A 43 -3.94 -19.51 -4.40
CA LYS A 43 -3.26 -18.57 -5.31
C LYS A 43 -4.11 -17.33 -5.60
N ILE A 44 -5.42 -17.52 -5.79
CA ILE A 44 -6.36 -16.41 -6.04
C ILE A 44 -6.43 -15.49 -4.81
N ILE A 45 -6.53 -16.06 -3.59
CA ILE A 45 -6.56 -15.28 -2.35
C ILE A 45 -5.28 -14.47 -2.20
N GLN A 46 -4.11 -15.09 -2.36
CA GLN A 46 -2.83 -14.37 -2.29
C GLN A 46 -2.75 -13.24 -3.31
N GLN A 47 -3.21 -13.47 -4.54
CA GLN A 47 -3.22 -12.43 -5.56
C GLN A 47 -4.13 -11.26 -5.16
N ARG A 48 -5.34 -11.53 -4.64
CA ARG A 48 -6.27 -10.49 -4.16
C ARG A 48 -5.65 -9.66 -3.04
N GLU A 49 -4.99 -10.30 -2.08
CA GLU A 49 -4.33 -9.61 -0.97
C GLU A 49 -3.19 -8.71 -1.46
N LYS A 50 -2.37 -9.19 -2.40
CA LYS A 50 -1.29 -8.41 -3.01
C LYS A 50 -1.82 -7.23 -3.82
N GLU A 51 -2.87 -7.42 -4.62
CA GLU A 51 -3.52 -6.35 -5.37
C GLU A 51 -4.15 -5.30 -4.44
N LYS A 52 -4.82 -5.74 -3.37
CA LYS A 52 -5.38 -4.84 -2.34
C LYS A 52 -4.28 -4.04 -1.66
N ARG A 53 -3.16 -4.69 -1.31
CA ARG A 53 -1.99 -4.03 -0.72
C ARG A 53 -1.36 -3.04 -1.71
N LEU A 54 -1.23 -3.41 -2.98
CA LEU A 54 -0.68 -2.55 -4.04
C LEU A 54 -1.51 -1.27 -4.17
N ARG A 55 -2.83 -1.40 -4.34
CA ARG A 55 -3.74 -0.25 -4.46
C ARG A 55 -3.71 0.64 -3.23
N LYS A 56 -3.64 0.04 -2.03
CA LYS A 56 -3.50 0.78 -0.79
C LYS A 56 -2.21 1.61 -0.79
N ILE A 57 -1.06 1.01 -1.11
CA ILE A 57 0.23 1.71 -1.15
C ILE A 57 0.21 2.86 -2.18
N LEU A 58 -0.30 2.60 -3.39
CA LEU A 58 -0.40 3.62 -4.45
C LEU A 58 -1.29 4.78 -4.00
N ASN A 59 -2.44 4.48 -3.39
CA ASN A 59 -3.34 5.50 -2.85
C ASN A 59 -2.69 6.31 -1.71
N ASP A 60 -2.02 5.63 -0.78
CA ASP A 60 -1.32 6.27 0.34
C ASP A 60 -0.24 7.25 -0.17
N VAL A 61 0.58 6.82 -1.14
CA VAL A 61 1.60 7.69 -1.74
C VAL A 61 0.99 8.83 -2.55
N ARG A 62 -0.03 8.58 -3.38
CA ARG A 62 -0.73 9.63 -4.13
C ARG A 62 -1.38 10.66 -3.22
N SER A 63 -1.97 10.21 -2.11
CA SER A 63 -2.55 11.10 -1.09
C SER A 63 -1.47 11.97 -0.44
N ALA A 64 -0.30 11.39 -0.14
CA ALA A 64 0.84 12.11 0.41
C ALA A 64 1.40 13.16 -0.57
N ILE A 65 1.35 12.91 -1.88
CA ILE A 65 1.77 13.89 -2.90
C ILE A 65 0.73 15.00 -3.06
N ALA A 66 -0.53 14.64 -3.32
CA ALA A 66 -1.56 15.59 -3.73
C ALA A 66 -2.14 16.42 -2.56
N GLY A 67 -2.16 15.85 -1.35
CA GLY A 67 -2.79 16.46 -0.17
C GLY A 67 -4.23 16.07 0.07
N SER A 68 -4.61 14.85 -0.32
CA SER A 68 -5.81 14.22 0.20
C SER A 68 -5.54 13.53 1.54
N LYS A 69 -6.61 13.19 2.29
CA LYS A 69 -6.55 12.59 3.63
C LYS A 69 -5.55 11.41 3.67
N SER A 70 -4.44 11.58 4.40
CA SER A 70 -3.45 10.53 4.61
C SER A 70 -3.83 9.68 5.83
N LEU A 71 -3.35 8.44 5.91
CA LEU A 71 -3.60 7.54 7.05
C LEU A 71 -2.99 8.00 8.39
N LEU A 72 -2.24 9.11 8.39
CA LEU A 72 -1.52 9.64 9.54
C LEU A 72 -2.16 10.90 10.14
N SER A 73 -3.18 11.47 9.48
CA SER A 73 -3.86 12.65 10.01
C SER A 73 -4.91 12.23 11.04
N ASP A 74 -4.62 12.48 12.32
CA ASP A 74 -5.57 12.24 13.43
C ASP A 74 -6.50 13.45 13.67
N ALA A 75 -6.21 14.62 13.09
CA ALA A 75 -7.02 15.83 13.31
C ALA A 75 -7.22 16.75 12.08
N ASP A 76 -6.26 16.86 11.14
CA ASP A 76 -6.36 17.87 10.05
C ASP A 76 -6.29 17.31 8.63
N PHE A 77 -7.22 17.79 7.80
CA PHE A 77 -7.58 17.24 6.49
C PHE A 77 -6.65 17.62 5.32
N SER A 78 -5.51 18.30 5.53
CA SER A 78 -5.05 19.28 4.51
C SER A 78 -3.56 19.40 4.16
N GLU A 79 -2.69 18.42 4.41
CA GLU A 79 -1.23 18.68 4.27
C GLU A 79 -0.46 17.56 3.57
N GLY A 80 -0.81 17.26 2.31
CA GLY A 80 0.13 16.59 1.43
C GLY A 80 1.22 17.53 0.96
N TYR A 81 2.24 16.97 0.32
CA TYR A 81 3.43 17.69 -0.11
C TYR A 81 3.08 18.94 -0.92
N ARG A 82 2.20 18.79 -1.92
CA ARG A 82 1.82 19.89 -2.81
C ARG A 82 1.11 21.04 -2.09
N THR A 83 0.21 20.74 -1.16
CA THR A 83 -0.52 21.76 -0.41
C THR A 83 0.38 22.45 0.61
N PHE A 84 1.30 21.70 1.24
CA PHE A 84 2.31 22.24 2.14
C PHE A 84 3.24 23.22 1.43
N VAL A 85 3.87 22.80 0.32
CA VAL A 85 4.78 23.64 -0.48
C VAL A 85 4.08 24.92 -0.92
N ARG A 86 2.83 24.83 -1.37
CA ARG A 86 2.04 25.98 -1.78
C ARG A 86 1.79 26.94 -0.61
N LYS A 87 1.29 26.44 0.53
CA LYS A 87 0.93 27.28 1.69
C LYS A 87 2.18 27.92 2.32
N TYR A 88 3.23 27.14 2.51
CA TYR A 88 4.48 27.60 3.10
C TYR A 88 5.18 28.61 2.18
N GLY A 89 5.33 28.31 0.90
CA GLY A 89 5.96 29.24 -0.05
C GLY A 89 5.21 30.57 -0.17
N LEU A 90 3.87 30.56 -0.18
CA LEU A 90 3.08 31.80 -0.20
C LEU A 90 3.25 32.66 1.06
N SER A 91 3.63 32.07 2.19
CA SER A 91 3.91 32.79 3.43
C SER A 91 5.27 33.50 3.42
N LEU A 92 6.22 33.01 2.62
CA LEU A 92 7.57 33.58 2.48
C LEU A 92 7.62 34.70 1.42
N ILE A 93 6.65 34.71 0.49
CA ILE A 93 6.68 35.51 -0.73
C ILE A 93 5.77 36.76 -0.61
N PRO A 94 6.24 37.95 -1.03
CA PRO A 94 5.42 39.15 -1.10
C PRO A 94 4.33 39.06 -2.18
N ASN A 95 3.24 39.83 -2.02
CA ASN A 95 2.03 39.71 -2.86
C ASN A 95 2.27 39.78 -4.37
N ASN A 96 3.17 40.67 -4.82
CA ASN A 96 3.49 40.89 -6.24
C ASN A 96 4.11 39.66 -6.92
N LYS A 97 4.71 38.75 -6.14
CA LYS A 97 5.46 37.59 -6.60
C LYS A 97 4.66 36.27 -6.50
N ARG A 98 3.49 36.29 -5.86
CA ARG A 98 2.67 35.09 -5.61
C ARG A 98 2.11 34.46 -6.87
N ALA A 99 1.72 35.27 -7.86
CA ALA A 99 1.17 34.76 -9.12
C ALA A 99 2.21 33.93 -9.88
N TYR A 100 3.44 34.45 -9.99
CA TYR A 100 4.56 33.76 -10.65
C TYR A 100 4.90 32.44 -9.94
N PHE A 101 4.98 32.47 -8.61
CA PHE A 101 5.20 31.25 -7.80
C PHE A 101 4.15 30.17 -8.05
N LEU A 102 2.86 30.55 -8.07
CA LEU A 102 1.76 29.61 -8.31
C LEU A 102 1.81 29.03 -9.74
N GLN A 103 2.20 29.84 -10.72
CA GLN A 103 2.41 29.37 -12.09
C GLN A 103 3.51 28.31 -12.15
N ARG A 104 4.66 28.57 -11.51
CA ARG A 104 5.79 27.64 -11.50
C ARG A 104 5.48 26.31 -10.80
N ILE A 105 4.70 26.36 -9.72
CA ILE A 105 4.17 25.16 -9.04
C ILE A 105 3.23 24.34 -9.93
N ALA A 106 2.45 25.00 -10.77
CA ALA A 106 1.46 24.36 -11.64
C ALA A 106 2.10 23.78 -12.92
N GLN A 107 3.03 24.51 -13.53
CA GLN A 107 3.59 24.18 -14.84
C GLN A 107 4.87 23.33 -14.72
N ASP A 108 5.83 23.77 -13.91
CA ASP A 108 7.18 23.19 -13.87
C ASP A 108 7.38 22.14 -12.77
N GLY A 109 6.32 21.88 -12.01
CA GLY A 109 6.28 20.77 -11.07
C GLY A 109 7.04 20.98 -9.76
N TYR A 110 7.41 22.22 -9.40
CA TYR A 110 7.95 22.54 -8.07
C TYR A 110 6.99 22.22 -6.92
N GLY A 111 5.70 22.03 -7.20
CA GLY A 111 4.73 21.52 -6.23
C GLY A 111 4.79 20.02 -5.99
N PHE A 112 5.71 19.29 -6.62
CA PHE A 112 5.86 17.84 -6.51
C PHE A 112 7.24 17.48 -5.99
N PRO A 113 7.37 16.36 -5.25
CA PRO A 113 8.66 15.97 -4.68
C PRO A 113 9.65 15.60 -5.80
N GLY A 114 10.89 16.09 -5.72
CA GLY A 114 11.93 15.73 -6.69
C GLY A 114 12.34 14.25 -6.64
N THR A 115 12.29 13.65 -5.44
CA THR A 115 12.45 12.21 -5.26
C THR A 115 11.36 11.68 -4.33
N ILE A 116 10.91 10.46 -4.56
CA ILE A 116 9.87 9.84 -3.73
C ILE A 116 10.33 9.65 -2.28
N ALA A 117 11.63 9.46 -2.03
CA ALA A 117 12.20 9.33 -0.69
C ALA A 117 12.05 10.59 0.17
N SER A 118 11.91 11.77 -0.46
CA SER A 118 11.73 13.03 0.26
C SER A 118 10.42 13.05 1.06
N LEU A 119 9.43 12.22 0.71
CA LEU A 119 8.17 12.11 1.44
C LEU A 119 8.30 11.47 2.83
N SER A 120 9.30 10.61 3.04
CA SER A 120 9.51 9.88 4.31
C SER A 120 10.76 10.32 5.08
N ASN A 121 11.72 10.96 4.42
CA ASN A 121 13.04 11.31 4.98
C ASN A 121 13.31 12.83 4.96
N PRO A 122 12.60 13.64 5.76
CA PRO A 122 12.98 15.03 6.06
C PRO A 122 14.17 15.08 7.05
N PRO A 123 14.84 16.24 7.19
CA PRO A 123 14.58 17.51 6.50
C PRO A 123 15.30 17.63 5.16
N PHE A 124 14.74 18.42 4.24
CA PHE A 124 15.40 18.83 3.00
C PHE A 124 14.89 20.19 2.53
N GLU A 125 15.67 20.83 1.66
CA GLU A 125 15.39 22.17 1.13
C GLU A 125 15.52 22.16 -0.39
N PHE A 126 14.77 23.04 -1.05
CA PHE A 126 14.86 23.23 -2.49
C PHE A 126 14.43 24.66 -2.87
N ASP A 127 14.95 25.13 -3.99
CA ASP A 127 14.71 26.49 -4.46
C ASP A 127 13.63 26.54 -5.55
N VAL A 128 12.72 27.50 -5.42
CA VAL A 128 11.68 27.78 -6.42
C VAL A 128 11.88 29.18 -6.98
N PRO A 129 11.98 29.35 -8.31
CA PRO A 129 12.12 30.67 -8.89
C PRO A 129 10.83 31.48 -8.73
N VAL A 130 10.98 32.77 -8.42
CA VAL A 130 9.87 33.69 -8.11
C VAL A 130 9.80 34.87 -9.09
N SER A 131 10.78 35.01 -9.98
CA SER A 131 10.68 35.83 -11.19
C SER A 131 11.53 35.24 -12.32
N ASP A 132 11.52 35.89 -13.48
CA ASP A 132 12.39 35.55 -14.63
C ASP A 132 13.85 35.97 -14.40
N VAL A 133 14.14 36.72 -13.33
CA VAL A 133 15.48 37.16 -12.99
C VAL A 133 16.24 35.98 -12.37
N ALA A 134 17.38 35.63 -12.97
CA ALA A 134 18.23 34.56 -12.45
C ALA A 134 18.67 34.87 -11.01
N GLY A 135 18.47 33.90 -10.11
CA GLY A 135 18.80 34.03 -8.68
C GLY A 135 17.69 34.59 -7.80
N ASP A 136 16.57 35.08 -8.37
CA ASP A 136 15.40 35.46 -7.58
C ASP A 136 14.56 34.23 -7.22
N VAL A 137 15.04 33.51 -6.19
CA VAL A 137 14.47 32.24 -5.73
C VAL A 137 13.98 32.33 -4.29
N VAL A 138 13.04 31.44 -3.94
CA VAL A 138 12.62 31.20 -2.57
C VAL A 138 12.94 29.76 -2.18
N THR A 139 13.69 29.65 -1.09
CA THR A 139 14.06 28.37 -0.50
C THR A 139 12.91 27.85 0.36
N ILE A 140 12.45 26.64 0.05
CA ILE A 140 11.37 25.96 0.75
C ILE A 140 11.98 24.87 1.61
N LYS A 141 11.84 25.01 2.93
CA LYS A 141 12.26 24.02 3.91
C LYS A 141 11.13 23.05 4.25
N VAL A 142 11.41 21.75 4.13
CA VAL A 142 10.46 20.68 4.40
C VAL A 142 10.94 19.85 5.59
N ASP A 143 10.37 20.13 6.76
CA ASP A 143 10.78 19.49 8.02
C ASP A 143 9.89 18.31 8.45
N ARG A 144 8.84 18.01 7.69
CA ARG A 144 7.81 17.03 8.07
C ARG A 144 7.79 15.81 7.16
N LYS A 145 7.34 14.69 7.73
CA LYS A 145 7.03 13.46 6.98
C LYS A 145 5.61 13.51 6.44
N PHE A 146 5.42 13.05 5.21
CA PHE A 146 4.10 12.90 4.58
C PHE A 146 3.63 11.44 4.58
N ILE A 147 4.57 10.49 4.65
CA ILE A 147 4.31 9.06 4.79
C ILE A 147 5.32 8.42 5.76
N ARG A 148 4.93 7.36 6.47
CA ARG A 148 5.82 6.67 7.42
C ARG A 148 7.04 6.05 6.75
N ASN A 149 6.78 5.26 5.71
CA ASN A 149 7.77 4.60 4.87
C ASN A 149 7.05 4.08 3.62
N ILE A 150 7.79 3.92 2.52
CA ILE A 150 7.27 3.30 1.31
C ILE A 150 7.63 1.82 1.36
N PRO A 151 6.65 0.92 1.52
CA PRO A 151 6.94 -0.50 1.56
C PRO A 151 7.47 -1.00 0.21
N PRO A 152 8.20 -2.13 0.21
CA PRO A 152 8.59 -2.78 -1.02
C PRO A 152 7.35 -3.18 -1.83
N HIS A 153 7.52 -3.26 -3.15
CA HIS A 153 6.43 -3.60 -4.05
C HIS A 153 5.87 -5.00 -3.71
N PRO A 154 4.54 -5.17 -3.55
CA PRO A 154 3.96 -6.40 -2.99
C PRO A 154 4.13 -7.66 -3.87
N PHE A 155 4.48 -7.46 -5.14
CA PHE A 155 4.72 -8.54 -6.10
C PHE A 155 6.20 -8.93 -6.24
N THR A 156 7.14 -8.32 -5.52
CA THR A 156 8.59 -8.62 -5.65
C THR A 156 8.90 -10.11 -5.46
N GLY A 157 8.22 -10.78 -4.52
CA GLY A 157 8.39 -12.22 -4.30
C GLY A 157 7.77 -13.13 -5.37
N TRP A 158 6.98 -12.60 -6.30
CA TRP A 158 6.40 -13.36 -7.44
C TRP A 158 7.08 -12.99 -8.76
N ASN A 159 7.39 -11.71 -8.94
CA ASN A 159 8.15 -11.23 -10.07
C ASN A 159 9.24 -10.26 -9.57
N PRO A 160 10.53 -10.60 -9.70
CA PRO A 160 11.61 -9.73 -9.29
C PRO A 160 11.68 -8.42 -10.11
N ALA A 161 11.11 -8.39 -11.32
CA ALA A 161 11.01 -7.17 -12.12
C ALA A 161 9.92 -6.18 -11.60
N ALA A 162 9.12 -6.59 -10.61
CA ALA A 162 8.03 -5.78 -10.09
C ALA A 162 8.57 -4.59 -9.26
N THR A 163 8.43 -3.39 -9.79
CA THR A 163 9.05 -2.16 -9.27
C THR A 163 8.09 -0.98 -9.31
N TRP A 164 8.43 0.09 -8.60
CA TRP A 164 7.71 1.36 -8.68
C TRP A 164 8.24 2.18 -9.85
N THR A 165 7.34 2.77 -10.63
CA THR A 165 7.69 3.75 -11.65
C THR A 165 7.03 5.08 -11.36
N TYR A 166 7.62 6.14 -11.88
CA TYR A 166 7.27 7.51 -11.53
C TYR A 166 6.94 8.30 -12.79
N GLU A 167 5.83 9.03 -12.73
CA GLU A 167 5.41 9.98 -13.75
C GLU A 167 5.90 11.36 -13.32
N ILE A 168 6.79 11.95 -14.12
CA ILE A 168 7.45 13.22 -13.81
C ILE A 168 6.71 14.35 -14.50
N GLN A 169 6.56 15.48 -13.80
CA GLN A 169 6.10 16.75 -14.37
C GLN A 169 7.16 17.80 -14.05
N GLY A 170 7.83 18.32 -15.09
CA GLY A 170 8.95 19.24 -14.94
C GLY A 170 10.03 18.66 -14.03
N VAL A 171 10.23 19.27 -12.86
CA VAL A 171 11.28 18.87 -11.89
C VAL A 171 10.80 17.85 -10.86
N GLY A 172 9.48 17.63 -10.72
CA GLY A 172 8.92 16.85 -9.63
C GLY A 172 8.10 15.63 -10.06
N ILE A 173 7.92 14.69 -9.14
CA ILE A 173 7.19 13.44 -9.37
C ILE A 173 5.71 13.64 -9.11
N LYS A 174 4.92 13.67 -10.18
CA LYS A 174 3.48 13.89 -10.14
C LYS A 174 2.71 12.66 -9.66
N ASN A 175 3.11 11.48 -10.12
CA ASN A 175 2.39 10.23 -9.85
C ASN A 175 3.35 9.04 -9.70
N ILE A 176 2.91 8.02 -8.97
CA ILE A 176 3.57 6.72 -8.83
C ILE A 176 2.70 5.65 -9.47
N ARG A 177 3.32 4.68 -10.15
CA ARG A 177 2.66 3.55 -10.80
C ARG A 177 3.39 2.25 -10.45
N SER A 178 2.67 1.14 -10.56
CA SER A 178 3.28 -0.19 -10.57
C SER A 178 3.94 -0.45 -11.93
N LYS A 179 4.97 -1.29 -11.97
CA LYS A 179 5.47 -1.87 -13.22
C LYS A 179 5.87 -3.31 -12.98
N GLY A 180 5.50 -4.20 -13.90
CA GLY A 180 5.94 -5.59 -13.88
C GLY A 180 5.19 -6.49 -12.89
N ALA A 181 4.06 -6.04 -12.31
CA ALA A 181 3.21 -6.94 -11.51
C ALA A 181 2.34 -7.87 -12.37
N GLY A 182 2.13 -7.54 -13.65
CA GLY A 182 1.41 -8.36 -14.62
C GLY A 182 -0.07 -7.99 -14.75
N LEU A 183 -0.90 -9.00 -14.98
CA LEU A 183 -2.35 -8.85 -15.08
C LEU A 183 -3.01 -9.05 -13.72
N ALA A 184 -3.93 -8.16 -13.41
CA ALA A 184 -4.80 -8.31 -12.26
C ALA A 184 -5.87 -9.38 -12.50
N LEU A 185 -6.51 -9.82 -11.43
CA LEU A 185 -7.61 -10.80 -11.48
C LEU A 185 -8.80 -10.36 -12.34
N ASN A 186 -8.96 -9.06 -12.55
CA ASN A 186 -10.00 -8.48 -13.40
C ASN A 186 -9.54 -8.26 -14.86
N GLY A 187 -8.36 -8.76 -15.24
CA GLY A 187 -7.80 -8.64 -16.59
C GLY A 187 -7.14 -7.29 -16.91
N ARG A 188 -7.17 -6.31 -16.01
CA ARG A 188 -6.46 -5.04 -16.22
C ARG A 188 -4.96 -5.20 -15.97
N LYS A 189 -4.13 -4.45 -16.70
CA LYS A 189 -2.69 -4.37 -16.40
C LYS A 189 -2.51 -3.59 -15.10
N THR A 190 -1.70 -4.13 -14.20
CA THR A 190 -1.34 -3.43 -12.95
C THR A 190 -0.51 -2.19 -13.22
N ASP A 191 0.15 -2.12 -14.38
CA ASP A 191 1.00 -1.00 -14.76
C ASP A 191 0.20 0.29 -15.04
N ASP A 192 -1.12 0.14 -15.28
CA ASP A 192 -2.05 1.26 -15.41
C ASP A 192 -2.50 1.83 -14.06
N TRP A 193 -2.16 1.17 -12.95
CA TRP A 193 -2.70 1.45 -11.62
C TRP A 193 -1.98 2.52 -10.85
#